data_AF-A0A962GAH8-F1
#
_entry.id   AF-A0A962GAH8-F1
#
_cell.length_a   1.000
_cell.length_b   1.000
_cell.length_c   1.000
_cell.angle_alpha   90.00
_cell.angle_beta   90.00
_cell.angle_gamma   90.00
#
_symmetry.space_group_name_H-M   'P 1'
#
loop_
_entity.id
_entity.type
_entity.pdbx_description
1 polymer ?
#
loop_
_entity_poly.entity_id
_entity_poly.type
_entity_poly.pdbx_seq_one_letter_code
_entity_poly.pdbx_strand_id
1 'polypeptide(L)'
;GQIDETLEQFRQLAMRSGQSVYLWDPDNGIAALRQSELRIPGSKRLSDALRFILQSMQFAVYLLIDFEDQVKPPNTALLRRFARIRTGNQRKMVFLARKLAFPDEIDALVERMSPGAMASARPRLRDGRWVS
;
A
#
# COMPACT_ATOMS: atom_id res chain seq x y z
N GLY A 1 -4.50 10.36 12.37
CA GLY A 1 -4.86 8.99 12.82
C GLY A 1 -3.84 8.00 12.29
N GLN A 2 -3.89 6.72 12.71
CA GLN A 2 -2.86 5.73 12.35
C GLN A 2 -2.61 5.60 10.83
N ILE A 3 -3.65 5.72 10.01
CA ILE A 3 -3.52 5.72 8.54
C ILE A 3 -2.73 6.95 8.08
N ASP A 4 -3.07 8.15 8.56
CA ASP A 4 -2.36 9.39 8.19
C ASP A 4 -0.88 9.35 8.57
N GLU A 5 -0.57 8.82 9.76
CA GLU A 5 0.82 8.63 10.22
C GLU A 5 1.58 7.68 9.31
N THR A 6 0.93 6.59 8.89
CA THR A 6 1.50 5.61 7.95
C THR A 6 1.72 6.25 6.57
N LEU A 7 0.75 7.02 6.07
CA LEU A 7 0.87 7.76 4.80
C LEU A 7 2.02 8.77 4.85
N GLU A 8 2.19 9.47 5.98
CA GLU A 8 3.31 10.39 6.16
C GLU A 8 4.66 9.66 6.19
N GLN A 9 4.75 8.51 6.85
CA GLN A 9 5.96 7.67 6.81
C GLN A 9 6.31 7.23 5.39
N PHE A 10 5.32 6.78 4.61
CA PHE A 10 5.54 6.44 3.19
C PHE A 10 5.92 7.67 2.34
N ARG A 11 5.37 8.84 2.65
CA ARG A 11 5.74 10.09 1.96
C ARG A 11 7.20 10.44 2.24
N GLN A 12 7.63 10.38 3.50
CA GLN A 12 9.02 10.60 3.89
C GLN A 12 9.96 9.58 3.23
N LEU A 13 9.56 8.31 3.17
CA LEU A 13 10.32 7.28 2.46
C LEU A 13 10.47 7.64 0.98
N ALA A 14 9.37 7.94 0.29
CA ALA A 14 9.37 8.26 -1.14
C ALA A 14 10.25 9.49 -1.47
N MET A 15 10.19 10.52 -0.62
CA MET A 15 11.02 11.73 -0.74
C MET A 15 12.51 11.44 -0.57
N ARG A 16 12.88 10.55 0.36
CA ARG A 16 14.30 10.28 0.70
C ARG A 16 14.94 9.24 -0.21
N SER A 17 14.20 8.21 -0.62
CA SER A 17 14.74 7.09 -1.40
C SER A 17 14.57 7.27 -2.91
N GLY A 18 13.74 8.23 -3.35
CA GLY A 18 13.34 8.37 -4.74
C GLY A 18 12.41 7.25 -5.23
N GLN A 19 11.94 6.37 -4.34
CA GLN A 19 11.02 5.30 -4.70
C GLN A 19 9.68 5.86 -5.20
N SER A 20 9.13 5.23 -6.24
CA SER A 20 7.81 5.56 -6.75
C SER A 20 6.73 5.01 -5.81
N VAL A 21 6.10 5.90 -5.06
CA VAL A 21 4.96 5.59 -4.18
C VAL A 21 3.76 6.41 -4.62
N TYR A 22 2.63 5.74 -4.82
CA TYR A 22 1.37 6.33 -5.22
C TYR A 22 0.31 6.06 -4.17
N LEU A 23 -0.62 6.99 -4.01
CA LEU A 23 -1.82 6.82 -3.21
C LEU A 23 -3.03 6.74 -4.15
N TRP A 24 -3.90 5.78 -3.91
CA TRP A 24 -5.26 5.76 -4.45
C TRP A 24 -6.25 5.95 -3.31
N ASP A 25 -7.20 6.85 -3.51
CA ASP A 25 -8.41 7.01 -2.71
C ASP A 25 -9.62 7.18 -3.66
N PRO A 26 -10.84 6.85 -3.21
CA PRO A 26 -12.03 6.86 -4.06
C PRO A 26 -12.42 8.26 -4.58
N ASP A 27 -12.04 9.32 -3.88
CA ASP A 27 -12.41 10.70 -4.22
C ASP A 27 -11.51 11.30 -5.31
N ASN A 28 -10.23 10.94 -5.26
CA ASN A 28 -9.17 11.59 -6.03
C ASN A 28 -8.52 10.68 -7.08
N GLY A 29 -8.62 9.36 -6.94
CA GLY A 29 -7.90 8.41 -7.78
C GLY A 29 -6.42 8.31 -7.42
N ILE A 30 -5.59 7.83 -8.35
CA ILE A 30 -4.16 7.65 -8.14
C ILE A 30 -3.43 8.99 -8.24
N ALA A 31 -2.60 9.31 -7.24
CA ALA A 31 -1.67 10.44 -7.24
C ALA A 31 -0.29 10.02 -6.72
N ALA A 32 0.77 10.68 -7.18
CA ALA A 32 2.11 10.46 -6.62
C ALA A 32 2.18 10.99 -5.18
N LEU A 33 2.64 10.18 -4.23
CA LEU A 33 2.63 10.56 -2.81
C LEU A 33 3.57 11.73 -2.49
N ARG A 34 4.65 11.87 -3.26
CA ARG A 34 5.63 12.97 -3.20
C ARG A 34 5.18 14.26 -3.90
N GLN A 35 4.23 14.16 -4.82
CA GLN A 35 3.77 15.24 -5.69
C GLN A 35 2.27 15.06 -5.94
N SER A 36 1.46 15.35 -4.92
CA SER A 36 0.02 15.03 -4.89
C SER A 36 -0.80 15.77 -5.95
N GLU A 37 -0.25 16.82 -6.56
CA GLU A 37 -0.86 17.56 -7.66
C GLU A 37 -0.88 16.76 -8.98
N LEU A 38 0.05 15.82 -9.15
CA LEU A 38 0.10 14.94 -10.33
C LEU A 38 -0.77 13.71 -10.11
N ARG A 39 -1.97 13.76 -10.71
CA ARG A 39 -2.97 12.69 -10.66
C ARG A 39 -3.05 11.94 -11.98
N ILE A 40 -3.39 10.66 -11.90
CA ILE A 40 -3.61 9.81 -13.06
C ILE A 40 -5.06 9.96 -13.52
N PRO A 41 -5.33 10.50 -14.72
CA PRO A 41 -6.68 10.67 -15.22
C PRO A 41 -7.45 9.34 -15.30
N GLY A 42 -8.74 9.37 -15.01
CA GLY A 42 -9.61 8.19 -15.12
C GLY A 42 -9.42 7.13 -14.04
N SER A 43 -8.59 7.37 -13.02
CA SER A 43 -8.24 6.37 -12.00
C SER A 43 -9.07 6.42 -10.71
N LYS A 44 -10.16 7.21 -10.66
CA LYS A 44 -11.02 7.31 -9.46
C LYS A 44 -11.71 5.98 -9.12
N ARG A 45 -12.20 5.25 -10.12
CA ARG A 45 -12.80 3.94 -9.89
C ARG A 45 -11.72 2.90 -9.63
N LEU A 46 -11.89 2.07 -8.60
CA LEU A 46 -10.91 1.04 -8.27
C LEU A 46 -10.63 0.10 -9.46
N SER A 47 -11.63 -0.22 -10.27
CA SER A 47 -11.43 -1.05 -11.47
C SER A 47 -10.44 -0.43 -12.46
N ASP A 48 -10.49 0.89 -12.64
CA ASP A 48 -9.65 1.61 -13.59
C ASP A 48 -8.24 1.82 -13.02
N ALA A 49 -8.15 2.11 -11.72
CA ALA A 49 -6.88 2.11 -10.99
C ALA A 49 -6.17 0.75 -11.07
N LEU A 50 -6.87 -0.36 -10.82
CA LEU A 50 -6.29 -1.70 -10.89
C LEU A 50 -5.83 -2.05 -12.32
N ARG A 51 -6.59 -1.67 -13.35
CA ARG A 51 -6.15 -1.86 -14.75
C ARG A 51 -4.90 -1.06 -15.07
N PHE A 52 -4.85 0.20 -14.64
CA PHE A 52 -3.65 1.03 -14.76
C PHE A 52 -2.44 0.37 -14.08
N ILE A 53 -2.60 -0.07 -12.82
CA ILE A 53 -1.55 -0.73 -12.04
C ILE A 53 -1.08 -2.03 -12.71
N LEU A 54 -2.00 -2.82 -13.26
CA LEU A 54 -1.69 -4.07 -13.96
C LEU A 54 -0.88 -3.83 -15.25
N GLN A 55 -1.11 -2.70 -15.93
CA GLN A 55 -0.42 -2.32 -17.16
C GLN A 55 0.88 -1.54 -16.92
N SER A 56 1.08 -1.01 -15.71
CA SER A 56 2.28 -0.24 -15.38
C SER A 56 3.55 -1.10 -15.46
N MET A 57 4.56 -0.61 -16.19
CA MET A 57 5.86 -1.27 -16.34
C MET A 57 6.84 -0.92 -15.22
N GLN A 58 6.54 0.09 -14.40
CA GLN A 58 7.46 0.61 -13.40
C GLN A 58 7.38 -0.18 -12.08
N PHE A 59 8.52 -0.24 -11.37
CA PHE A 59 8.53 -0.60 -9.95
C PHE A 59 7.86 0.52 -9.16
N ALA A 60 6.80 0.19 -8.42
CA ALA A 60 6.10 1.15 -7.59
C ALA A 60 5.30 0.48 -6.47
N VAL A 61 5.13 1.21 -5.37
CA VAL A 61 4.21 0.90 -4.29
C VAL A 61 2.94 1.70 -4.49
N TYR A 62 1.80 1.02 -4.52
CA TYR A 62 0.47 1.63 -4.57
C TYR A 62 -0.20 1.43 -3.23
N LEU A 63 -0.43 2.53 -2.51
CA LEU A 63 -1.18 2.58 -1.27
C LEU A 63 -2.65 2.76 -1.62
N LEU A 64 -3.53 1.92 -1.06
CA LEU A 64 -4.97 2.01 -1.23
C LEU A 64 -5.60 2.28 0.12
N ILE A 65 -6.36 3.38 0.22
CA ILE A 65 -7.15 3.73 1.39
C ILE A 65 -8.63 3.76 1.01
N ASP A 66 -9.52 3.65 2.00
CA ASP A 66 -10.98 3.75 1.84
C ASP A 66 -11.50 2.87 0.68
N PHE A 67 -10.94 1.66 0.58
CA PHE A 67 -11.14 0.74 -0.54
C PHE A 67 -12.18 -0.35 -0.22
N GLU A 68 -12.57 -0.49 1.04
CA GLU A 68 -13.30 -1.65 1.59
C GLU A 68 -14.58 -1.93 0.81
N ASP A 69 -15.40 -0.90 0.55
CA ASP A 69 -16.66 -1.01 -0.20
C ASP A 69 -16.49 -1.35 -1.69
N GLN A 70 -15.25 -1.27 -2.18
CA GLN A 70 -14.87 -1.53 -3.56
C GLN A 70 -14.29 -2.94 -3.76
N VAL A 71 -14.05 -3.71 -2.70
CA VAL A 71 -13.57 -5.11 -2.80
C VAL A 71 -14.72 -6.08 -3.10
N LYS A 72 -15.29 -5.92 -4.28
CA LYS A 72 -16.38 -6.75 -4.82
C LYS A 72 -16.22 -6.92 -6.33
N PRO A 73 -16.92 -7.87 -6.98
CA PRO A 73 -16.87 -7.99 -8.42
C PRO A 73 -17.21 -6.65 -9.12
N PRO A 74 -16.47 -6.26 -10.18
CA PRO A 74 -15.42 -7.03 -10.86
C PRO A 74 -14.01 -6.88 -10.27
N ASN A 75 -13.81 -6.05 -9.23
CA ASN A 75 -12.49 -5.71 -8.70
C ASN A 75 -11.75 -6.92 -8.10
N THR A 76 -12.48 -7.87 -7.49
CA THR A 76 -11.85 -9.09 -6.95
C THR A 76 -11.17 -9.93 -8.04
N ALA A 77 -11.72 -9.98 -9.26
CA ALA A 77 -11.06 -10.67 -10.38
C ALA A 77 -9.74 -9.99 -10.79
N LEU A 78 -9.70 -8.66 -10.77
CA LEU A 78 -8.48 -7.88 -11.05
C LEU A 78 -7.43 -8.06 -9.95
N LEU A 79 -7.83 -8.09 -8.68
CA LEU A 79 -6.96 -8.36 -7.54
C LEU A 79 -6.37 -9.78 -7.61
N ARG A 80 -7.19 -10.80 -7.91
CA ARG A 80 -6.72 -12.17 -8.13
C ARG A 80 -5.73 -12.25 -9.29
N ARG A 81 -5.99 -11.52 -10.38
CA ARG A 81 -5.06 -11.42 -11.51
C ARG A 81 -3.74 -10.82 -11.07
N PHE A 82 -3.76 -9.72 -10.31
CA PHE A 82 -2.54 -9.08 -9.79
C PHE A 82 -1.72 -10.04 -8.93
N ALA A 83 -2.35 -10.74 -7.98
CA ALA A 83 -1.67 -11.67 -7.06
C ALA A 83 -0.96 -12.84 -7.77
N ARG A 84 -1.38 -13.18 -8.99
CA ARG A 84 -0.77 -14.24 -9.82
C ARG A 84 0.40 -13.75 -10.67
N ILE A 85 0.66 -12.44 -10.75
CA ILE A 85 1.78 -11.90 -11.51
C ILE A 85 3.10 -12.33 -10.84
N ARG A 86 3.94 -13.04 -11.59
CA ARG A 86 5.26 -13.53 -11.16
C ARG A 86 6.39 -12.82 -11.93
N THR A 87 6.23 -11.52 -12.19
CA THR A 87 7.19 -10.73 -13.00
C THR A 87 8.27 -10.08 -12.15
N GLY A 88 9.47 -9.89 -12.70
CA GLY A 88 10.59 -9.20 -12.06
C GLY A 88 10.34 -7.71 -11.73
N ASN A 89 9.35 -7.07 -12.37
CA ASN A 89 8.92 -5.72 -12.04
C ASN A 89 7.98 -5.78 -10.83
N GLN A 90 8.56 -5.64 -9.63
CA GLN A 90 7.87 -5.79 -8.34
C GLN A 90 6.94 -4.60 -8.05
N ARG A 91 5.76 -4.56 -8.65
CA ARG A 91 4.68 -3.69 -8.16
C ARG A 91 4.14 -4.26 -6.86
N LYS A 92 3.90 -3.41 -5.87
CA LYS A 92 3.29 -3.80 -4.59
C LYS A 92 2.02 -3.01 -4.39
N MET A 93 0.94 -3.69 -4.03
CA MET A 93 -0.28 -3.05 -3.54
C MET A 93 -0.34 -3.21 -2.03
N VAL A 94 -0.52 -2.10 -1.34
CA VAL A 94 -0.58 -2.04 0.12
C VAL A 94 -1.94 -1.46 0.49
N PHE A 95 -2.72 -2.22 1.23
CA PHE A 95 -4.04 -1.84 1.67
C PHE A 95 -3.95 -1.29 3.09
N LEU A 96 -4.33 -0.03 3.28
CA LEU A 96 -4.32 0.64 4.57
C LEU A 96 -5.75 0.81 5.05
N ALA A 97 -6.09 0.12 6.12
CA ALA A 97 -7.41 0.16 6.73
C ALA A 97 -7.28 -0.01 8.25
N ARG A 98 -8.24 0.53 9.01
CA ARG A 98 -8.30 0.28 10.47
C ARG A 98 -8.62 -1.17 10.77
N LYS A 99 -9.45 -1.79 9.93
CA LYS A 99 -9.80 -3.21 10.01
C LYS A 99 -9.77 -3.80 8.60
N LEU A 100 -8.74 -4.59 8.32
CA LEU A 100 -8.61 -5.29 7.04
C LEU A 100 -9.56 -6.50 7.02
N ALA A 101 -10.61 -6.41 6.22
CA ALA A 101 -11.51 -7.51 5.91
C ALA A 101 -11.60 -7.66 4.39
N PHE A 102 -11.34 -8.87 3.89
CA PHE A 102 -11.43 -9.23 2.49
C PHE A 102 -12.37 -10.43 2.34
N PRO A 103 -13.06 -10.59 1.19
CA PRO A 103 -13.65 -11.88 0.84
C PRO A 103 -12.59 -12.99 0.86
N ASP A 104 -12.95 -14.21 1.26
CA ASP A 104 -12.02 -15.34 1.41
C ASP A 104 -11.10 -15.56 0.19
N GLU A 105 -11.66 -15.39 -1.02
CA GLU A 105 -10.93 -15.53 -2.28
C GLU A 105 -9.78 -14.51 -2.47
N ILE A 106 -9.85 -13.37 -1.79
CA ILE A 106 -8.81 -12.34 -1.76
C ILE A 106 -7.95 -12.48 -0.51
N ASP A 107 -8.56 -12.82 0.63
CA ASP A 107 -7.85 -12.88 1.91
C ASP A 107 -6.66 -13.87 1.86
N ALA A 108 -6.85 -15.02 1.21
CA ALA A 108 -5.82 -16.02 0.99
C ALA A 108 -4.64 -15.55 0.11
N LEU A 109 -4.75 -14.38 -0.54
CA LEU A 109 -3.76 -13.81 -1.44
C LEU A 109 -3.03 -12.60 -0.84
N VAL A 110 -3.44 -12.15 0.35
CA VAL A 110 -2.91 -10.95 0.99
C VAL A 110 -2.01 -11.34 2.16
N GLU A 111 -0.81 -10.77 2.20
CA GLU A 111 0.03 -10.82 3.39
C GLU A 111 -0.40 -9.72 4.35
N ARG A 112 -0.73 -10.09 5.60
CA ARG A 112 -1.17 -9.16 6.63
C ARG A 112 0.02 -8.71 7.45
N MET A 113 0.23 -7.39 7.50
CA MET A 113 1.20 -6.75 8.39
C MET A 113 0.43 -6.07 9.52
N SER A 114 0.59 -6.60 10.74
CA SER A 114 0.19 -5.87 11.94
C SER A 114 1.36 -5.00 12.38
N PRO A 115 1.12 -3.81 12.96
CA PRO A 115 2.15 -3.14 13.74
C PRO A 115 2.63 -4.14 14.78
N GLY A 116 3.85 -4.67 14.60
CA GLY A 116 4.49 -5.37 15.70
C GLY A 116 4.50 -4.38 16.84
N ALA A 117 4.15 -4.82 18.06
CA ALA A 117 4.65 -4.10 19.22
C ALA A 117 6.16 -4.01 18.95
N MET A 118 6.65 -2.81 18.63
CA MET A 118 8.04 -2.52 18.89
C MET A 118 8.09 -2.73 20.39
N ALA A 119 8.45 -3.94 20.82
CA ALA A 119 9.07 -4.11 22.10
C ALA A 119 10.10 -2.99 22.07
N SER A 120 9.96 -2.02 22.95
CA SER A 120 11.06 -1.14 23.27
C SER A 120 12.12 -2.11 23.79
N ALA A 121 12.86 -2.74 22.88
CA ALA A 121 14.06 -3.47 23.23
C ALA A 121 14.92 -2.35 23.76
N ARG A 122 14.90 -2.21 25.10
CA ARG A 122 15.67 -1.19 25.81
C ARG A 122 17.04 -1.20 25.14
N PRO A 123 17.53 -0.06 24.64
CA PRO A 123 18.81 -0.03 23.95
C PRO A 123 19.83 -0.75 24.82
N ARG A 124 20.38 -1.87 24.32
CA ARG A 124 21.48 -2.54 25.00
C ARG A 124 22.74 -1.80 24.61
N LEU A 125 23.58 -1.49 25.59
CA LEU A 125 24.92 -1.01 25.32
C LEU A 125 25.71 -2.10 24.56
N ARG A 126 26.74 -1.71 23.80
CA ARG A 126 27.56 -2.65 23.01
C ARG A 126 28.25 -3.71 23.86
N ASP A 127 28.34 -3.50 25.17
CA ASP A 127 28.88 -4.42 26.17
C ASP A 127 27.81 -5.36 26.77
N GLY A 128 26.58 -5.34 26.25
CA GLY A 128 25.47 -6.17 26.70
C GLY A 128 24.77 -5.70 27.96
N ARG A 129 25.20 -4.59 28.57
CA ARG A 129 24.59 -4.01 29.78
C ARG A 129 23.33 -3.21 29.44
N TRP A 130 22.42 -3.17 30.40
CA TRP A 130 21.22 -2.34 30.34
C TRP A 130 21.56 -0.90 30.76
N VAL A 131 21.00 0.09 30.06
CA VAL A 131 21.01 1.47 30.54
C VAL A 131 20.07 1.54 31.74
N SER A 132 20.64 1.75 32.92
CA SER A 132 19.92 2.05 34.17
C SER A 132 19.39 3.47 34.16
#